data_AF-A0A7J6RHD9-F1
#
_entry.id   AF-A0A7J6RHD9-F1
#
_cell.length_a   1.000
_cell.length_b   1.000
_cell.length_c   1.000
_cell.angle_alpha   90.00
_cell.angle_beta   90.00
_cell.angle_gamma   90.00
#
_symmetry.space_group_name_H-M   'P 1'
#
loop_
_entity.id
_entity.type
_entity.pdbx_description
1 polymer ?
#
loop_
_entity_poly.entity_id
_entity_poly.type
_entity_poly.pdbx_seq_one_letter_code
_entity_poly.pdbx_strand_id
1 'polypeptide(L)'
;LVYVDDVTVAYTAAHYVILYNTETKTQRLLPCHSGALGVTCMAVCPSRRYLAVAESFPTPADQHSEASDGTPTAPTVTVYDLRCKGDTIRKRRILSIHPRTHEQSEAPSKHPQTPSRSPWPTSGCVTAISFPADGKSLITISTTPAAGSSMCCWLGHWRLDKVAAGASRLLAWTKIAPPITGTTRKMSIRRLASQSITSVGTKSMPALSGTAGVAIVHDAACHPTDAAIVSIIGEGIFKLYRIGDGVMKPLPVQPANKNREGENTNFNFTCQAWLAEGCLLIGSEKGELFLYESNGEFKGTVSTGPGEHRSCLCAVATAKGFVLGGVDSTMRVYERSLDSKE
;
A
#
# COMPACT_ATOMS: atom_id res chain seq x y z
N LEU A 1 -10.27 7.31 1.20
CA LEU A 1 -10.24 8.78 1.40
C LEU A 1 -8.84 9.16 1.85
N VAL A 2 -8.31 10.29 1.38
CA VAL A 2 -7.03 10.89 1.79
C VAL A 2 -7.19 12.41 1.90
N TYR A 3 -6.45 13.06 2.80
CA TYR A 3 -6.42 14.52 2.90
C TYR A 3 -5.41 15.09 1.89
N VAL A 4 -5.85 15.99 1.02
CA VAL A 4 -4.98 16.70 0.09
C VAL A 4 -4.34 17.89 0.80
N ASP A 5 -5.19 18.70 1.42
CA ASP A 5 -4.84 19.81 2.30
C ASP A 5 -5.82 19.80 3.49
N ASP A 6 -5.87 20.88 4.26
CA ASP A 6 -6.68 20.95 5.47
C ASP A 6 -8.17 21.16 5.18
N VAL A 7 -8.52 21.61 3.97
CA VAL A 7 -9.89 21.90 3.53
C VAL A 7 -10.34 21.04 2.34
N THR A 8 -9.45 20.21 1.80
CA THR A 8 -9.71 19.39 0.62
C THR A 8 -9.43 17.92 0.91
N VAL A 9 -10.45 17.09 0.72
CA VAL A 9 -10.36 15.63 0.81
C VAL A 9 -10.48 15.00 -0.57
N ALA A 10 -9.74 13.92 -0.79
CA ALA A 10 -9.86 13.09 -1.98
C ALA A 10 -10.48 11.74 -1.63
N TYR A 11 -11.49 11.31 -2.37
CA TYR A 11 -12.10 9.99 -2.19
C TYR A 11 -12.57 9.43 -3.54
N THR A 12 -12.85 8.13 -3.57
CA THR A 12 -13.32 7.44 -4.77
C THR A 12 -14.84 7.37 -4.75
N ALA A 13 -15.46 7.59 -5.91
CA ALA A 13 -16.88 7.35 -6.13
C ALA A 13 -17.08 6.91 -7.59
N ALA A 14 -17.67 5.72 -7.78
CA ALA A 14 -17.76 5.07 -9.09
C ALA A 14 -16.40 5.06 -9.82
N HIS A 15 -16.35 5.48 -11.09
CA HIS A 15 -15.14 5.58 -11.90
C HIS A 15 -14.47 6.97 -11.81
N TYR A 16 -14.56 7.63 -10.66
CA TYR A 16 -13.95 8.93 -10.42
C TYR A 16 -13.20 8.98 -9.09
N VAL A 17 -12.12 9.76 -9.08
CA VAL A 17 -11.59 10.35 -7.85
C VAL A 17 -12.17 11.76 -7.70
N ILE A 18 -12.82 12.01 -6.59
CA ILE A 18 -13.42 13.31 -6.24
C ILE A 18 -12.47 14.05 -5.31
N LEU A 19 -12.08 15.26 -5.68
CA LEU A 19 -11.47 16.24 -4.79
C LEU A 19 -12.56 17.17 -4.30
N TYR A 20 -12.96 17.03 -3.05
CA TYR A 20 -14.00 17.83 -2.44
C TYR A 20 -13.39 18.85 -1.48
N ASN A 21 -13.64 20.13 -1.75
CA ASN A 21 -13.30 21.20 -0.85
C ASN A 21 -14.46 21.43 0.12
N THR A 22 -14.20 21.20 1.42
CA THR A 22 -15.22 21.20 2.47
C THR A 22 -15.72 22.60 2.82
N GLU A 23 -14.94 23.64 2.54
CA GLU A 23 -15.26 25.04 2.82
C GLU A 23 -16.13 25.64 1.71
N THR A 24 -15.63 25.61 0.47
CA THR A 24 -16.34 26.13 -0.71
C THR A 24 -17.45 25.21 -1.22
N LYS A 25 -17.51 23.96 -0.72
CA LYS A 25 -18.43 22.91 -1.17
C LYS A 25 -18.28 22.52 -2.64
N THR A 26 -17.13 22.85 -3.24
CA THR A 26 -16.85 22.56 -4.65
C THR A 26 -16.21 21.18 -4.83
N GLN A 27 -16.44 20.57 -6.00
CA GLN A 27 -15.88 19.28 -6.37
C GLN A 27 -15.08 19.40 -7.66
N ARG A 28 -13.92 18.75 -7.71
CA ARG A 28 -13.17 18.48 -8.94
C ARG A 28 -13.12 16.98 -9.17
N LEU A 29 -13.48 16.55 -10.38
CA LEU A 29 -13.57 15.15 -10.75
C LEU A 29 -12.36 14.75 -11.58
N LEU A 30 -11.69 13.68 -11.16
CA LEU A 30 -10.61 13.04 -11.91
C LEU A 30 -11.15 11.71 -12.47
N PRO A 31 -11.43 11.61 -13.78
CA PRO A 31 -11.94 10.39 -14.37
C PRO A 31 -10.85 9.30 -14.39
N CYS A 32 -11.26 8.07 -14.11
CA CYS A 32 -10.42 6.89 -14.33
C CYS A 32 -10.09 6.72 -15.82
N HIS A 33 -9.08 5.91 -16.13
CA HIS A 33 -8.79 5.56 -17.53
C HIS A 33 -9.93 4.75 -18.15
N SER A 34 -10.10 4.89 -19.48
CA SER A 34 -11.01 4.03 -20.23
C SER A 34 -10.62 2.56 -20.06
N GLY A 35 -11.60 1.70 -19.79
CA GLY A 35 -11.39 0.28 -19.53
C GLY A 35 -10.90 -0.07 -18.11
N ALA A 36 -10.69 0.92 -17.23
CA ALA A 36 -10.36 0.64 -15.83
C ALA A 36 -11.56 0.03 -15.09
N LEU A 37 -11.31 -1.04 -14.34
CA LEU A 37 -12.31 -1.65 -13.45
C LEU A 37 -12.64 -0.76 -12.25
N GLY A 38 -11.69 0.08 -11.83
CA GLY A 38 -11.87 1.02 -10.74
C GLY A 38 -10.55 1.43 -10.10
N VAL A 39 -10.64 2.37 -9.15
CA VAL A 39 -9.51 2.80 -8.33
C VAL A 39 -9.29 1.78 -7.21
N THR A 40 -8.05 1.29 -7.06
CA THR A 40 -7.71 0.31 -6.02
C THR A 40 -7.14 0.95 -4.77
N CYS A 41 -6.32 1.99 -4.92
CA CYS A 41 -5.76 2.76 -3.82
C CYS A 41 -5.25 4.13 -4.30
N MET A 42 -4.97 5.02 -3.36
CA MET A 42 -4.49 6.37 -3.65
C MET A 42 -3.66 6.92 -2.48
N ALA A 43 -2.70 7.80 -2.79
CA ALA A 43 -1.81 8.40 -1.81
C ALA A 43 -1.45 9.83 -2.18
N VAL A 44 -1.29 10.70 -1.19
CA VAL A 44 -0.84 12.08 -1.37
C VAL A 44 0.65 12.17 -1.02
N CYS A 45 1.41 12.86 -1.87
CA CYS A 45 2.82 13.12 -1.63
C CYS A 45 3.00 14.04 -0.40
N PRO A 46 4.03 13.86 0.44
CA PRO A 46 4.29 14.71 1.60
C PRO A 46 4.29 16.23 1.31
N SER A 47 4.75 16.63 0.12
CA SER A 47 4.72 18.02 -0.34
C SER A 47 3.31 18.57 -0.65
N ARG A 48 2.28 17.71 -0.57
CA ARG A 48 0.89 17.95 -0.98
C ARG A 48 0.74 18.42 -2.43
N ARG A 49 1.77 18.20 -3.24
CA ARG A 49 1.78 18.61 -4.65
C ARG A 49 1.22 17.53 -5.56
N TYR A 50 1.40 16.27 -5.21
CA TYR A 50 1.04 15.15 -6.08
C TYR A 50 0.04 14.21 -5.41
N LEU A 51 -0.90 13.71 -6.21
CA LEU A 51 -1.79 12.61 -5.86
C LEU A 51 -1.47 11.43 -6.77
N ALA A 52 -1.12 10.29 -6.20
CA ALA A 52 -1.01 9.03 -6.92
C ALA A 52 -2.34 8.26 -6.80
N VAL A 53 -2.83 7.74 -7.91
CA VAL A 53 -4.06 6.94 -7.99
C VAL A 53 -3.73 5.65 -8.74
N ALA A 54 -3.94 4.50 -8.09
CA ALA A 54 -3.83 3.19 -8.73
C ALA A 54 -5.16 2.76 -9.31
N GLU A 55 -5.12 2.18 -10.50
CA GLU A 55 -6.28 1.64 -11.20
C GLU A 55 -6.00 0.19 -11.63
N SER A 56 -7.02 -0.65 -11.54
CA SER A 56 -6.99 -2.03 -12.04
C SER A 56 -7.69 -2.14 -13.41
N PHE A 57 -7.29 -3.14 -14.18
CA PHE A 57 -7.79 -3.41 -15.52
C PHE A 57 -8.13 -4.90 -15.66
N PRO A 58 -9.05 -5.28 -16.57
CA PRO A 58 -9.36 -6.67 -16.85
C PRO A 58 -8.11 -7.44 -17.29
N THR A 59 -8.00 -8.71 -16.88
CA THR A 59 -6.88 -9.53 -17.35
C THR A 59 -7.16 -10.03 -18.76
N PRO A 60 -6.14 -10.34 -19.58
CA PRO A 60 -6.34 -10.87 -20.93
C PRO A 60 -7.16 -12.17 -20.97
N ALA A 61 -7.20 -12.94 -19.88
CA ALA A 61 -8.02 -14.14 -19.77
C ALA A 61 -9.52 -13.84 -19.64
N ASP A 62 -9.88 -12.64 -19.16
CA ASP A 62 -11.26 -12.19 -19.00
C ASP A 62 -11.84 -11.59 -20.30
N GLN A 63 -11.00 -11.38 -21.31
CA GLN A 63 -11.39 -10.84 -22.61
C GLN A 63 -11.81 -11.97 -23.55
N HIS A 64 -13.10 -12.33 -23.54
CA HIS A 64 -13.69 -13.12 -24.63
C HIS A 64 -13.78 -12.24 -25.89
N SER A 65 -12.90 -12.51 -26.86
CA SER A 65 -12.87 -11.98 -28.24
C SER A 65 -12.70 -10.45 -28.41
N GLU A 66 -11.81 -10.12 -29.35
CA GLU A 66 -11.41 -8.79 -29.86
C GLU A 66 -10.42 -7.97 -29.01
N ALA A 67 -9.13 -8.18 -29.31
CA ALA A 67 -8.08 -7.22 -29.01
C ALA A 67 -8.08 -6.11 -30.09
N SER A 68 -7.95 -4.83 -29.69
CA SER A 68 -6.97 -3.89 -30.29
C SER A 68 -7.08 -2.40 -29.89
N ASP A 69 -7.92 -1.96 -28.94
CA ASP A 69 -8.07 -0.51 -28.69
C ASP A 69 -7.03 0.13 -27.73
N GLY A 70 -5.82 -0.42 -27.63
CA GLY A 70 -4.75 0.18 -26.80
C GLY A 70 -5.05 0.26 -25.29
N THR A 71 -6.10 -0.40 -24.79
CA THR A 71 -6.47 -0.43 -23.37
C THR A 71 -5.35 -1.09 -22.55
N PRO A 72 -4.91 -0.49 -21.44
CA PRO A 72 -3.91 -1.10 -20.56
C PRO A 72 -4.41 -2.44 -20.02
N THR A 73 -3.61 -3.50 -20.15
CA THR A 73 -3.91 -4.82 -19.56
C THR A 73 -3.18 -5.03 -18.22
N ALA A 74 -2.48 -4.01 -17.74
CA ALA A 74 -1.68 -4.02 -16.52
C ALA A 74 -2.16 -2.91 -15.59
N PRO A 75 -2.04 -3.10 -14.26
CA PRO A 75 -2.40 -2.04 -13.33
C PRO A 75 -1.53 -0.81 -13.57
N THR A 76 -2.14 0.37 -13.44
CA THR A 76 -1.44 1.63 -13.63
C THR A 76 -1.47 2.46 -12.35
N VAL A 77 -0.47 3.33 -12.19
CA VAL A 77 -0.49 4.38 -11.17
C VAL A 77 -0.34 5.73 -11.84
N THR A 78 -1.39 6.54 -11.79
CA THR A 78 -1.38 7.89 -12.34
C THR A 78 -1.06 8.91 -11.27
N VAL A 79 -0.07 9.76 -11.53
CA VAL A 79 0.34 10.84 -10.64
C VAL A 79 -0.18 12.17 -11.20
N TYR A 80 -1.09 12.79 -10.47
CA TYR A 80 -1.69 14.09 -10.77
C TYR A 80 -0.90 15.21 -10.08
N ASP A 81 -0.73 16.37 -10.74
CA ASP A 81 -0.21 17.60 -10.12
C ASP A 81 -1.38 18.45 -9.59
N LEU A 82 -1.51 18.49 -8.27
CA LEU A 82 -2.58 19.18 -7.55
C LEU A 82 -2.39 20.70 -7.52
N ARG A 83 -1.19 21.19 -7.83
CA ARG A 83 -0.87 22.63 -7.84
C ARG A 83 -0.96 23.27 -9.22
N CYS A 84 -1.38 22.53 -10.25
CA CYS A 84 -1.60 23.11 -11.57
C CYS A 84 -2.63 24.24 -11.46
N LYS A 85 -2.22 25.45 -11.90
CA LYS A 85 -3.09 26.62 -11.97
C LYS A 85 -4.02 26.46 -13.18
N GLY A 86 -5.33 26.39 -12.93
CA GLY A 86 -6.37 26.17 -13.93
C GLY A 86 -7.43 25.19 -13.44
N ASP A 87 -8.54 25.08 -14.19
CA ASP A 87 -9.65 24.21 -13.80
C ASP A 87 -9.33 22.71 -14.01
N THR A 88 -8.42 22.41 -14.94
CA THR A 88 -8.03 21.03 -15.28
C THR A 88 -6.79 20.59 -14.51
N ILE A 89 -6.93 19.53 -13.72
CA ILE A 89 -5.81 18.89 -13.02
C ILE A 89 -4.98 18.07 -14.01
N ARG A 90 -3.67 18.34 -14.06
CA ARG A 90 -2.78 17.71 -15.04
C ARG A 90 -2.30 16.34 -14.58
N LYS A 91 -2.41 15.34 -15.47
CA LYS A 91 -1.68 14.07 -15.35
C LYS A 91 -0.19 14.33 -15.57
N ARG A 92 0.62 14.17 -14.53
CA ARG A 92 2.07 14.37 -14.58
C ARG A 92 2.79 13.14 -15.09
N ARG A 93 2.37 11.96 -14.62
CA ARG A 93 2.96 10.67 -14.97
C ARG A 93 1.88 9.59 -14.94
N ILE A 94 2.08 8.56 -15.77
CA ILE A 94 1.34 7.30 -15.71
C ILE A 94 2.41 6.23 -15.61
N LEU A 95 2.42 5.50 -14.51
CA LEU A 95 3.29 4.37 -14.29
C LEU A 95 2.55 3.12 -14.74
N SER A 96 3.08 2.44 -15.75
CA SER A 96 2.61 1.10 -16.09
C SER A 96 3.35 0.12 -15.19
N ILE A 97 2.63 -0.55 -14.30
CA ILE A 97 3.21 -1.56 -13.42
C ILE A 97 3.28 -2.88 -14.22
N HIS A 98 4.06 -2.84 -15.30
CA HIS A 98 4.33 -3.94 -16.21
C HIS A 98 5.82 -3.96 -16.59
N PRO A 99 6.41 -5.12 -16.92
CA PRO A 99 7.85 -5.23 -17.04
C PRO A 99 8.44 -4.86 -18.41
N ARG A 100 7.64 -4.45 -19.41
CA ARG A 100 8.16 -4.46 -20.79
C ARG A 100 9.16 -3.34 -21.05
N THR A 101 10.37 -3.81 -21.37
CA THR A 101 11.55 -3.15 -21.95
C THR A 101 12.21 -2.06 -21.11
N HIS A 102 12.90 -2.51 -20.06
CA HIS A 102 14.07 -1.79 -19.57
C HIS A 102 15.24 -2.02 -20.53
N GLU A 103 15.62 -0.97 -21.27
CA GLU A 103 17.00 -0.85 -21.78
C GLU A 103 17.94 -0.93 -20.58
N GLN A 104 18.64 -2.04 -20.44
CA GLN A 104 19.90 -2.05 -19.71
C GLN A 104 20.84 -1.15 -20.49
N SER A 105 21.27 -0.05 -19.87
CA SER A 105 22.55 0.56 -20.20
C SER A 105 23.62 -0.50 -19.94
N GLU A 106 23.94 -1.30 -20.96
CA GLU A 106 25.03 -2.27 -20.93
C GLU A 106 26.36 -1.56 -20.65
N ALA A 107 27.05 -1.95 -19.59
CA ALA A 107 28.50 -1.99 -19.60
C ALA A 107 28.91 -3.37 -20.13
N PRO A 108 29.92 -3.49 -21.02
CA PRO A 108 30.22 -4.75 -21.70
C PRO A 108 30.83 -5.75 -20.71
N SER A 109 30.08 -6.80 -20.39
CA SER A 109 30.54 -7.97 -19.62
C SER A 109 30.81 -9.13 -20.57
N LYS A 110 32.01 -9.73 -20.49
CA LYS A 110 32.53 -10.77 -21.40
C LYS A 110 32.01 -12.20 -21.13
N HIS A 111 30.79 -12.38 -20.61
CA HIS A 111 30.22 -13.73 -20.45
C HIS A 111 28.75 -13.80 -20.87
N PRO A 112 28.38 -14.71 -21.79
CA PRO A 112 27.00 -14.89 -22.21
C PRO A 112 26.29 -15.82 -21.21
N GLN A 113 25.50 -15.26 -20.30
CA GLN A 113 24.42 -15.98 -19.63
C GLN A 113 23.18 -15.07 -19.52
N THR A 114 22.16 -15.38 -20.31
CA THR A 114 20.78 -14.91 -20.11
C THR A 114 20.17 -15.60 -18.87
N PRO A 115 19.28 -14.92 -18.15
CA PRO A 115 17.88 -14.83 -18.58
C PRO A 115 17.40 -13.39 -18.76
N SER A 116 16.89 -13.09 -19.95
CA SER A 116 16.45 -11.78 -20.44
C SER A 116 14.98 -11.43 -20.10
N ARG A 117 14.44 -11.93 -18.99
CA ARG A 117 13.07 -11.60 -18.56
C ARG A 117 13.05 -11.13 -17.11
N SER A 118 12.67 -9.88 -16.92
CA SER A 118 12.28 -9.35 -15.62
C SER A 118 11.23 -10.28 -14.96
N PRO A 119 11.41 -10.72 -13.70
CA PRO A 119 10.53 -11.66 -13.01
C PRO A 119 9.19 -11.03 -12.57
N TRP A 120 8.89 -9.83 -13.07
CA TRP A 120 7.71 -9.07 -12.71
C TRP A 120 6.46 -9.58 -13.46
N PRO A 121 5.29 -9.59 -12.83
CA PRO A 121 4.14 -10.34 -13.35
C PRO A 121 3.40 -9.54 -14.43
N THR A 122 2.78 -10.25 -15.37
CA THR A 122 2.04 -9.66 -16.49
C THR A 122 0.59 -9.30 -16.13
N SER A 123 0.11 -9.75 -14.97
CA SER A 123 -1.23 -9.54 -14.43
C SER A 123 -1.14 -9.32 -12.90
N GLY A 124 -1.92 -8.38 -12.38
CA GLY A 124 -1.89 -8.01 -10.97
C GLY A 124 -2.76 -6.82 -10.62
N CYS A 125 -2.85 -6.51 -9.33
CA CYS A 125 -3.44 -5.26 -8.84
C CYS A 125 -2.50 -4.58 -7.85
N VAL A 126 -2.48 -3.25 -7.88
CA VAL A 126 -1.76 -2.45 -6.88
C VAL A 126 -2.69 -2.25 -5.69
N THR A 127 -2.30 -2.77 -4.53
CA THR A 127 -3.16 -2.82 -3.33
C THR A 127 -2.82 -1.71 -2.32
N ALA A 128 -1.62 -1.15 -2.40
CA ALA A 128 -1.21 -0.01 -1.59
C ALA A 128 -0.19 0.86 -2.33
N ILE A 129 -0.21 2.15 -2.04
CA ILE A 129 0.75 3.13 -2.53
C ILE A 129 1.22 3.97 -1.35
N SER A 130 2.51 4.28 -1.29
CA SER A 130 3.05 5.26 -0.35
C SER A 130 4.13 6.12 -1.02
N PHE A 131 4.18 7.40 -0.67
CA PHE A 131 5.26 8.30 -1.08
C PHE A 131 6.35 8.32 -0.01
N PRO A 132 7.62 8.09 -0.37
CA PRO A 132 8.74 8.41 0.50
C PRO A 132 8.80 9.92 0.82
N ALA A 133 9.43 10.24 1.94
CA ALA A 133 9.58 11.62 2.45
C ALA A 133 10.14 12.62 1.42
N ASP A 134 10.96 12.14 0.48
CA ASP A 134 11.57 12.96 -0.56
C ASP A 134 10.60 13.46 -1.65
N GLY A 135 9.43 12.81 -1.78
CA GLY A 135 8.43 13.10 -2.82
C GLY A 135 8.92 12.90 -4.27
N LYS A 136 10.08 12.27 -4.49
CA LYS A 136 10.71 12.05 -5.80
C LYS A 136 10.49 10.64 -6.34
N SER A 137 9.99 9.76 -5.49
CA SER A 137 9.75 8.37 -5.80
C SER A 137 8.40 7.90 -5.25
N LEU A 138 8.05 6.65 -5.55
CA LEU A 138 6.81 6.03 -5.12
C LEU A 138 7.05 4.58 -4.73
N ILE A 139 6.42 4.14 -3.64
CA ILE A 139 6.34 2.73 -3.26
C ILE A 139 4.98 2.18 -3.63
N THR A 140 4.97 0.99 -4.22
CA THR A 140 3.74 0.25 -4.54
C THR A 140 3.82 -1.15 -3.96
N ILE A 141 2.70 -1.63 -3.39
CA ILE A 141 2.47 -3.05 -3.20
C ILE A 141 1.60 -3.55 -4.34
N SER A 142 2.00 -4.64 -4.97
CA SER A 142 1.19 -5.32 -5.99
C SER A 142 1.01 -6.80 -5.67
N THR A 143 -0.22 -7.30 -5.78
CA THR A 143 -0.54 -8.72 -5.71
C THR A 143 -0.71 -9.29 -7.11
N THR A 144 -0.10 -10.43 -7.37
CA THR A 144 -0.07 -11.03 -8.71
C THR A 144 -0.26 -12.53 -8.66
N PRO A 145 -0.95 -13.14 -9.63
CA PRO A 145 -0.98 -14.59 -9.77
C PRO A 145 0.43 -15.12 -10.10
N ALA A 146 0.91 -16.11 -9.35
CA ALA A 146 2.11 -16.88 -9.69
C ALA A 146 1.71 -18.19 -10.39
N ALA A 147 2.66 -18.78 -11.12
CA ALA A 147 2.49 -20.10 -11.73
C ALA A 147 2.13 -21.13 -10.63
N GLY A 148 1.07 -21.92 -10.85
CA GLY A 148 0.59 -22.91 -9.87
C GLY A 148 -0.42 -22.40 -8.85
N SER A 149 -1.30 -21.46 -9.23
CA SER A 149 -2.45 -20.99 -8.42
C SER A 149 -2.11 -20.29 -7.10
N SER A 150 -0.85 -19.95 -6.87
CA SER A 150 -0.41 -19.20 -5.68
C SER A 150 -0.34 -17.71 -5.99
N MET A 151 -0.85 -16.84 -5.11
CA MET A 151 -0.69 -15.38 -5.26
C MET A 151 0.61 -14.92 -4.58
N CYS A 152 1.33 -13.98 -5.18
CA CYS A 152 2.51 -13.35 -4.58
C CYS A 152 2.34 -11.83 -4.45
N CYS A 153 2.94 -11.28 -3.39
CA CYS A 153 2.98 -9.85 -3.10
C CYS A 153 4.38 -9.32 -3.40
N TRP A 154 4.43 -8.19 -4.10
CA TRP A 154 5.66 -7.51 -4.49
C TRP A 154 5.69 -6.10 -3.94
N LEU A 155 6.86 -5.68 -3.50
CA LEU A 155 7.17 -4.30 -3.15
C LEU A 155 8.03 -3.70 -4.27
N GLY A 156 7.59 -2.58 -4.84
CA GLY A 156 8.29 -1.88 -5.91
C GLY A 156 8.58 -0.42 -5.55
N HIS A 157 9.79 0.05 -5.86
CA HIS A 157 10.21 1.45 -5.71
C HIS A 157 10.41 2.08 -7.07
N TRP A 158 9.62 3.10 -7.38
CA TRP A 158 9.54 3.73 -8.68
C TRP A 158 10.06 5.15 -8.61
N ARG A 159 10.86 5.54 -9.59
CA ARG A 159 11.32 6.91 -9.74
C ARG A 159 10.25 7.76 -10.42
N LEU A 160 9.99 8.95 -9.91
CA LEU A 160 9.08 9.92 -10.53
C LEU A 160 9.81 11.09 -11.19
N ASP A 161 10.98 11.47 -10.68
CA ASP A 161 11.81 12.55 -11.22
C ASP A 161 12.79 12.05 -12.29
N LYS A 162 13.19 12.93 -13.21
CA LYS A 162 14.22 12.61 -14.24
C LYS A 162 13.93 11.33 -15.05
N VAL A 163 12.64 11.00 -15.24
CA VAL A 163 12.17 9.94 -16.11
C VAL A 163 11.52 10.57 -17.35
N ALA A 164 11.83 10.03 -18.53
CA ALA A 164 11.26 10.48 -19.81
C ALA A 164 9.72 10.43 -19.78
N ALA A 165 9.07 11.29 -20.57
CA ALA A 165 7.61 11.29 -20.65
C ALA A 165 7.12 9.92 -21.18
N GLY A 166 6.13 9.34 -20.49
CA GLY A 166 5.61 8.01 -20.82
C GLY A 166 6.44 6.82 -20.32
N ALA A 167 7.65 7.04 -19.80
CA ALA A 167 8.47 5.96 -19.23
C ALA A 167 8.19 5.74 -17.73
N SER A 168 8.37 4.49 -17.30
CA SER A 168 8.35 4.10 -15.88
C SER A 168 9.74 3.57 -15.52
N ARG A 169 10.34 4.05 -14.42
CA ARG A 169 11.66 3.59 -13.97
C ARG A 169 11.55 2.94 -12.61
N LEU A 170 11.70 1.62 -12.57
CA LEU A 170 11.81 0.87 -11.34
C LEU A 170 13.26 0.97 -10.81
N LEU A 171 13.40 1.32 -9.53
CA LEU A 171 14.69 1.51 -8.86
C LEU A 171 15.11 0.27 -8.08
N ALA A 172 14.17 -0.33 -7.35
CA ALA A 172 14.42 -1.49 -6.50
C ALA A 172 13.12 -2.27 -6.30
N TRP A 173 13.25 -3.55 -5.95
CA TRP A 173 12.10 -4.40 -5.66
C TRP A 173 12.43 -5.60 -4.82
N THR A 174 11.38 -6.18 -4.21
CA THR A 174 11.51 -7.42 -3.46
C THR A 174 10.17 -8.16 -3.38
N LYS A 175 10.23 -9.49 -3.30
CA LYS A 175 9.06 -10.33 -3.03
C LYS A 175 8.79 -10.32 -1.53
N ILE A 176 7.55 -10.05 -1.14
CA ILE A 176 7.14 -10.13 0.26
C ILE A 176 6.87 -11.62 0.54
N ALA A 177 7.79 -12.26 1.27
CA ALA A 177 7.62 -13.65 1.66
C ALA A 177 6.37 -13.84 2.54
N PRO A 178 5.58 -14.90 2.34
CA PRO A 178 4.46 -15.23 3.21
C PRO A 178 4.92 -15.48 4.65
N PRO A 179 4.03 -15.33 5.64
CA PRO A 179 4.33 -15.75 7.00
C PRO A 179 4.67 -17.24 7.00
N ILE A 180 5.76 -17.60 7.67
CA ILE A 180 6.17 -19.00 7.86
C ILE A 180 5.28 -19.55 8.98
N THR A 181 4.16 -20.21 8.67
CA THR A 181 3.52 -21.24 9.52
C THR A 181 2.24 -21.81 8.87
N GLY A 182 2.12 -23.13 8.89
CA GLY A 182 0.92 -23.87 8.51
C GLY A 182 -0.02 -24.01 9.71
N THR A 183 -1.26 -23.53 9.55
CA THR A 183 -2.50 -23.98 10.22
C THR A 183 -3.62 -23.04 9.81
N THR A 184 -4.85 -23.55 9.79
CA THR A 184 -6.11 -22.89 9.47
C THR A 184 -6.28 -21.56 10.19
N ARG A 185 -5.97 -20.44 9.51
CA ARG A 185 -6.23 -19.09 10.03
C ARG A 185 -7.67 -18.70 9.75
N LYS A 186 -8.35 -18.16 10.76
CA LYS A 186 -9.59 -17.39 10.55
C LYS A 186 -9.24 -16.19 9.64
N MET A 187 -10.06 -15.94 8.62
CA MET A 187 -9.90 -14.80 7.72
C MET A 187 -9.98 -13.48 8.49
N SER A 188 -9.15 -12.49 8.10
CA SER A 188 -9.23 -11.17 8.74
C SER A 188 -10.56 -10.46 8.45
N ILE A 189 -11.01 -9.61 9.37
CA ILE A 189 -12.18 -8.73 9.22
C ILE A 189 -12.06 -7.88 7.95
N ARG A 190 -10.85 -7.43 7.58
CA ARG A 190 -10.61 -6.71 6.32
C ARG A 190 -10.90 -7.58 5.10
N ARG A 191 -10.50 -8.85 5.13
CA ARG A 191 -10.79 -9.81 4.05
C ARG A 191 -12.29 -10.11 3.93
N LEU A 192 -12.99 -10.22 5.05
CA LEU A 192 -14.46 -10.41 5.09
C LEU A 192 -15.21 -9.18 4.55
N ALA A 193 -14.77 -7.97 4.91
CA ALA A 193 -15.35 -6.73 4.40
C ALA A 193 -15.16 -6.56 2.88
N SER A 194 -13.96 -6.88 2.37
CA SER A 194 -13.69 -6.82 0.92
C SER A 194 -14.54 -7.79 0.09
N GLN A 195 -15.00 -8.91 0.66
CA GLN A 195 -15.93 -9.82 -0.02
C GLN A 195 -17.37 -9.31 -0.01
N SER A 196 -17.74 -8.46 0.96
CA SER A 196 -19.10 -7.95 1.14
C SER A 196 -19.39 -6.68 0.31
N ILE A 197 -18.36 -5.88 0.00
CA ILE A 197 -18.49 -4.63 -0.78
C ILE A 197 -18.66 -4.90 -2.29
N THR A 198 -18.50 -6.13 -2.75
CA THR A 198 -18.64 -6.53 -4.17
C THR A 198 -20.09 -6.70 -4.69
N SER A 199 -21.12 -6.26 -3.95
CA SER A 199 -22.53 -6.56 -4.28
C SER A 199 -23.33 -5.50 -5.04
N VAL A 200 -22.69 -4.48 -5.65
CA VAL A 200 -23.40 -3.59 -6.59
C VAL A 200 -22.65 -3.52 -7.93
N GLY A 201 -22.95 -4.47 -8.82
CA GLY A 201 -22.89 -4.23 -10.27
C GLY A 201 -21.65 -4.65 -11.07
N THR A 202 -20.64 -5.32 -10.49
CA THR A 202 -19.48 -5.82 -11.27
C THR A 202 -19.26 -7.30 -11.02
N LYS A 203 -19.09 -8.10 -12.09
CA LYS A 203 -18.83 -9.54 -12.03
C LYS A 203 -17.76 -9.84 -10.96
N SER A 204 -18.10 -10.77 -10.09
CA SER A 204 -17.31 -11.24 -8.95
C SER A 204 -15.86 -11.55 -9.38
N MET A 205 -14.88 -11.02 -8.63
CA MET A 205 -13.60 -11.73 -8.50
C MET A 205 -13.93 -13.11 -7.91
N PRO A 206 -13.40 -14.22 -8.47
CA PRO A 206 -13.74 -15.55 -7.99
C PRO A 206 -13.43 -15.64 -6.50
N ALA A 207 -14.41 -16.09 -5.72
CA ALA A 207 -14.22 -16.38 -4.31
C ALA A 207 -13.06 -17.40 -4.19
N LEU A 208 -11.94 -17.00 -3.58
CA LEU A 208 -10.91 -17.95 -3.17
C LEU A 208 -11.42 -18.73 -1.95
N SER A 209 -12.35 -19.65 -2.19
CA SER A 209 -12.66 -20.74 -1.27
C SER A 209 -11.49 -21.72 -1.30
N GLY A 210 -10.75 -21.83 -0.20
CA GLY A 210 -9.94 -23.02 0.09
C GLY A 210 -8.51 -23.10 -0.47
N THR A 211 -7.83 -22.00 -0.79
CA THR A 211 -6.40 -22.06 -1.14
C THR A 211 -5.51 -21.76 0.07
N ALA A 212 -4.72 -22.77 0.46
CA ALA A 212 -3.64 -22.61 1.43
C ALA A 212 -2.61 -21.57 0.92
N GLY A 213 -2.26 -20.59 1.76
CA GLY A 213 -0.94 -19.93 1.71
C GLY A 213 -0.80 -18.59 0.95
N VAL A 214 -1.82 -17.75 0.83
CA VAL A 214 -1.64 -16.37 0.30
C VAL A 214 -1.34 -15.38 1.43
N ALA A 215 -0.18 -14.72 1.36
CA ALA A 215 0.15 -13.60 2.22
C ALA A 215 -0.68 -12.38 1.83
N ILE A 216 -1.70 -12.01 2.61
CA ILE A 216 -2.46 -10.78 2.35
C ILE A 216 -1.76 -9.63 3.03
N VAL A 217 -1.31 -8.69 2.21
CA VAL A 217 -0.77 -7.41 2.67
C VAL A 217 -1.91 -6.42 2.73
N HIS A 218 -2.11 -5.80 3.89
CA HIS A 218 -3.17 -4.82 4.12
C HIS A 218 -2.72 -3.40 3.80
N ASP A 219 -1.47 -3.04 4.10
CA ASP A 219 -0.99 -1.67 3.93
C ASP A 219 0.54 -1.57 3.86
N ALA A 220 1.04 -0.48 3.27
CA ALA A 220 2.44 -0.04 3.32
C ALA A 220 2.53 1.45 3.64
N ALA A 221 3.46 1.81 4.53
CA ALA A 221 3.69 3.20 4.89
C ALA A 221 5.19 3.53 4.86
N CYS A 222 5.55 4.57 4.11
CA CYS A 222 6.90 5.13 4.16
C CYS A 222 7.08 5.97 5.42
N HIS A 223 8.27 5.94 5.98
CA HIS A 223 8.61 6.79 7.11
C HIS A 223 8.51 8.28 6.70
N PRO A 224 7.90 9.15 7.53
CA PRO A 224 7.54 10.52 7.13
C PRO A 224 8.75 11.42 6.90
N THR A 225 9.90 11.11 7.50
CA THR A 225 11.14 11.90 7.38
C THR A 225 12.35 11.11 6.87
N ASP A 226 12.23 9.79 6.72
CA ASP A 226 13.31 8.92 6.21
C ASP A 226 12.81 8.21 4.96
N ALA A 227 13.21 8.70 3.79
CA ALA A 227 12.80 8.12 2.52
C ALA A 227 13.31 6.69 2.30
N ALA A 228 14.25 6.21 3.12
CA ALA A 228 14.81 4.87 3.03
C ALA A 228 13.98 3.81 3.77
N ILE A 229 13.01 4.18 4.62
CA ILE A 229 12.29 3.21 5.46
C ILE A 229 10.85 3.04 4.98
N VAL A 230 10.41 1.78 4.90
CA VAL A 230 9.02 1.41 4.63
C VAL A 230 8.58 0.26 5.51
N SER A 231 7.38 0.40 6.10
CA SER A 231 6.69 -0.64 6.85
C SER A 231 5.63 -1.32 6.01
N ILE A 232 5.47 -2.63 6.21
CA ILE A 232 4.50 -3.48 5.53
C ILE A 232 3.73 -4.25 6.59
N ILE A 233 2.39 -4.18 6.56
CA ILE A 233 1.51 -4.90 7.47
C ILE A 233 0.48 -5.78 6.74
N GLY A 234 0.02 -6.85 7.38
CA GLY A 234 -0.91 -7.81 6.79
C GLY A 234 -1.30 -8.97 7.70
N GLU A 235 -1.90 -10.01 7.12
CA GLU A 235 -2.26 -11.26 7.81
C GLU A 235 -0.98 -12.02 8.20
N GLY A 236 -0.52 -11.88 9.45
CA GLY A 236 0.75 -12.42 9.92
C GLY A 236 2.00 -11.74 9.38
N ILE A 237 1.85 -10.59 8.72
CA ILE A 237 2.94 -9.88 8.07
C ILE A 237 3.17 -8.60 8.85
N PHE A 238 4.33 -8.49 9.48
CA PHE A 238 4.92 -7.20 9.81
C PHE A 238 6.39 -7.23 9.40
N LYS A 239 6.77 -6.34 8.48
CA LYS A 239 8.14 -6.21 7.98
C LYS A 239 8.51 -4.75 7.84
N LEU A 240 9.77 -4.46 8.13
CA LEU A 240 10.42 -3.21 7.78
C LEU A 240 11.43 -3.49 6.67
N TYR A 241 11.51 -2.59 5.69
CA TYR A 241 12.54 -2.62 4.66
C TYR A 241 13.31 -1.30 4.66
N ARG A 242 14.62 -1.41 4.47
CA ARG A 242 15.50 -0.30 4.11
C ARG A 242 15.77 -0.31 2.62
N ILE A 243 15.55 0.83 1.99
CA ILE A 243 15.77 1.10 0.57
C ILE A 243 17.11 1.82 0.44
N GLY A 244 18.01 1.28 -0.37
CA GLY A 244 19.32 1.87 -0.63
C GLY A 244 20.02 1.14 -1.76
N ASP A 245 20.81 1.88 -2.54
CA ASP A 245 21.68 1.33 -3.60
C ASP A 245 20.95 0.42 -4.61
N GLY A 246 19.70 0.76 -4.97
CA GLY A 246 18.89 -0.02 -5.90
C GLY A 246 18.36 -1.36 -5.33
N VAL A 247 18.46 -1.56 -4.02
CA VAL A 247 18.04 -2.79 -3.33
C VAL A 247 17.10 -2.46 -2.17
N MET A 248 16.19 -3.38 -1.87
CA MET A 248 15.35 -3.36 -0.67
C MET A 248 15.78 -4.47 0.28
N LYS A 249 16.35 -4.12 1.43
CA LYS A 249 16.82 -5.07 2.43
C LYS A 249 15.84 -5.13 3.60
N PRO A 250 15.37 -6.32 4.02
CA PRO A 250 14.55 -6.42 5.22
C PRO A 250 15.38 -6.00 6.45
N LEU A 251 14.77 -5.23 7.33
CA LEU A 251 15.33 -4.92 8.65
C LEU A 251 14.84 -5.97 9.65
N PRO A 252 15.67 -6.34 10.64
CA PRO A 252 15.22 -7.19 11.73
C PRO A 252 14.13 -6.46 12.53
N VAL A 253 13.10 -7.19 12.92
CA VAL A 253 12.00 -6.68 13.75
C VAL A 253 11.96 -7.51 15.02
N GLN A 254 12.03 -6.85 16.18
CA GLN A 254 11.94 -7.53 17.47
C GLN A 254 10.52 -8.08 17.70
N PRO A 255 10.38 -9.29 18.23
CA PRO A 255 9.07 -9.81 18.59
C PRO A 255 8.46 -8.96 19.72
N ALA A 256 7.15 -8.75 19.69
CA ALA A 256 6.45 -8.02 20.75
C ALA A 256 6.52 -8.76 22.11
N ASN A 257 6.63 -10.09 22.07
CA ASN A 257 6.82 -10.93 23.25
C ASN A 257 8.16 -11.66 23.21
N LYS A 258 9.06 -11.32 24.16
CA LYS A 258 10.38 -11.96 24.31
C LYS A 258 10.30 -13.46 24.64
N ASN A 259 9.21 -13.92 25.26
CA ASN A 259 9.02 -15.31 25.67
C ASN A 259 8.40 -16.20 24.58
N ARG A 260 8.06 -15.65 23.40
CA ARG A 260 7.34 -16.37 22.34
C ARG A 260 7.81 -15.91 20.95
N GLU A 261 9.07 -16.22 20.63
CA GLU A 261 9.57 -16.13 19.26
C GLU A 261 8.64 -16.92 18.32
N GLY A 262 7.98 -16.22 17.39
CA GLY A 262 7.00 -16.78 16.44
C GLY A 262 5.60 -16.18 16.53
N GLU A 263 5.19 -15.59 17.66
CA GLU A 263 3.84 -15.02 17.83
C GLU A 263 3.57 -13.77 16.98
N ASN A 264 4.58 -12.99 16.60
CA ASN A 264 4.39 -11.85 15.70
C ASN A 264 3.76 -12.26 14.36
N THR A 265 3.95 -13.51 13.93
CA THR A 265 3.28 -14.04 12.74
C THR A 265 1.82 -14.43 12.98
N ASN A 266 1.36 -14.51 14.23
CA ASN A 266 0.01 -14.92 14.62
C ASN A 266 -0.98 -13.74 14.72
N PHE A 267 -0.50 -12.51 14.58
CA PHE A 267 -1.35 -11.33 14.53
C PHE A 267 -1.72 -10.99 13.10
N ASN A 268 -3.00 -10.69 12.87
CA ASN A 268 -3.45 -10.01 11.67
C ASN A 268 -3.37 -8.51 11.95
N PHE A 269 -2.44 -7.82 11.28
CA PHE A 269 -2.22 -6.40 11.49
C PHE A 269 -3.07 -5.58 10.53
N THR A 270 -3.98 -4.78 11.06
CA THR A 270 -5.09 -4.18 10.30
C THR A 270 -4.92 -2.69 10.06
N CYS A 271 -4.06 -2.00 10.81
CA CYS A 271 -3.76 -0.59 10.60
C CYS A 271 -2.37 -0.23 11.11
N GLN A 272 -1.80 0.86 10.58
CA GLN A 272 -0.54 1.41 11.03
C GLN A 272 -0.54 2.94 10.93
N ALA A 273 0.31 3.60 11.69
CA ALA A 273 0.59 5.01 11.56
C ALA A 273 2.02 5.33 12.06
N TRP A 274 2.80 6.05 11.25
CA TRP A 274 4.04 6.65 11.72
C TRP A 274 3.71 7.87 12.59
N LEU A 275 4.13 7.81 13.84
CA LEU A 275 4.02 8.87 14.83
C LEU A 275 5.23 9.82 14.74
N ALA A 276 5.24 10.85 15.58
CA ALA A 276 6.42 11.69 15.76
C ALA A 276 7.64 10.86 16.20
N GLU A 277 8.85 11.40 15.95
CA GLU A 277 10.14 10.82 16.36
C GLU A 277 10.50 9.46 15.72
N GLY A 278 9.72 9.01 14.74
CA GLY A 278 10.00 7.76 14.01
C GLY A 278 9.51 6.50 14.70
N CYS A 279 8.61 6.65 15.67
CA CYS A 279 7.82 5.56 16.21
C CYS A 279 6.72 5.13 15.22
N LEU A 280 6.56 3.83 15.05
CA LEU A 280 5.52 3.17 14.27
C LEU A 280 4.49 2.54 15.21
N LEU A 281 3.23 2.98 15.10
CA LEU A 281 2.09 2.33 15.73
C LEU A 281 1.52 1.28 14.78
N ILE A 282 1.23 0.08 15.29
CA ILE A 282 0.59 -1.00 14.54
C ILE A 282 -0.58 -1.55 15.36
N GLY A 283 -1.76 -1.60 14.76
CA GLY A 283 -2.95 -2.21 15.35
C GLY A 283 -3.22 -3.62 14.82
N SER A 284 -3.65 -4.50 15.71
CA SER A 284 -4.11 -5.85 15.36
C SER A 284 -5.63 -5.94 15.23
N GLU A 285 -6.06 -6.99 14.55
CA GLU A 285 -7.47 -7.36 14.46
C GLU A 285 -8.09 -7.69 15.81
N LYS A 286 -7.28 -8.10 16.79
CA LYS A 286 -7.75 -8.35 18.15
C LYS A 286 -7.90 -7.08 18.95
N GLY A 287 -7.43 -5.92 18.48
CA GLY A 287 -7.45 -4.66 19.22
C GLY A 287 -6.24 -4.44 20.12
N GLU A 288 -5.13 -5.09 19.82
CA GLU A 288 -3.84 -4.81 20.44
C GLU A 288 -3.11 -3.73 19.64
N LEU A 289 -2.38 -2.88 20.34
CA LEU A 289 -1.58 -1.82 19.74
C LEU A 289 -0.13 -2.04 20.11
N PHE A 290 0.74 -2.08 19.11
CA PHE A 290 2.17 -2.27 19.26
C PHE A 290 2.91 -1.02 18.81
N LEU A 291 3.94 -0.64 19.58
CA LEU A 291 4.85 0.44 19.24
C LEU A 291 6.22 -0.13 18.85
N TYR A 292 6.71 0.31 17.71
CA TYR A 292 8.01 -0.05 17.16
C TYR A 292 8.79 1.20 16.81
N GLU A 293 10.11 1.14 16.88
CA GLU A 293 10.96 2.17 16.27
C GLU A 293 11.19 1.88 14.78
N SER A 294 11.63 2.91 14.06
CA SER A 294 12.03 2.81 12.64
C SER A 294 13.13 1.76 12.36
N ASN A 295 13.90 1.38 13.37
CA ASN A 295 14.94 0.34 13.29
C ASN A 295 14.41 -1.08 13.59
N GLY A 296 13.12 -1.24 13.94
CA GLY A 296 12.49 -2.52 14.27
C GLY A 296 12.55 -2.91 15.75
N GLU A 297 13.05 -2.06 16.64
CA GLU A 297 13.00 -2.27 18.09
C GLU A 297 11.56 -2.19 18.62
N PHE A 298 11.15 -3.15 19.44
CA PHE A 298 9.83 -3.13 20.08
C PHE A 298 9.85 -2.25 21.33
N LYS A 299 9.00 -1.23 21.38
CA LYS A 299 8.93 -0.29 22.50
C LYS A 299 7.88 -0.66 23.54
N GLY A 300 6.81 -1.33 23.15
CA GLY A 300 5.77 -1.75 24.07
C GLY A 300 4.39 -1.83 23.43
N THR A 301 3.37 -2.00 24.28
CA THR A 301 1.97 -1.99 23.86
C THR A 301 1.26 -0.75 24.39
N VAL A 302 0.23 -0.31 23.66
CA VAL A 302 -0.64 0.78 24.12
C VAL A 302 -1.98 0.18 24.56
N SER A 303 -2.42 0.52 25.78
CA SER A 303 -3.72 0.08 26.29
C SER A 303 -4.86 0.66 25.44
N THR A 304 -5.84 -0.17 25.07
CA THR A 304 -7.03 0.27 24.33
C THR A 304 -8.18 0.78 25.21
N GLY A 305 -7.92 0.95 26.52
CA GLY A 305 -8.88 1.43 27.52
C GLY A 305 -9.73 0.30 28.13
N PRO A 306 -10.64 0.63 29.06
CA PRO A 306 -11.53 -0.35 29.68
C PRO A 306 -12.55 -0.89 28.66
N GLY A 307 -12.63 -2.21 28.55
CA GLY A 307 -13.49 -2.93 27.61
C GLY A 307 -12.73 -4.06 26.91
N GLU A 308 -13.44 -5.00 26.27
CA GLU A 308 -12.79 -6.03 25.47
C GLU A 308 -11.99 -5.40 24.32
N HIS A 309 -10.82 -5.98 24.04
CA HIS A 309 -10.01 -5.60 22.89
C HIS A 309 -10.84 -5.79 21.62
N ARG A 310 -10.96 -4.72 20.83
CA ARG A 310 -11.76 -4.69 19.61
C ARG A 310 -10.91 -4.28 18.42
N SER A 311 -11.18 -4.89 17.26
CA SER A 311 -10.41 -4.68 16.03
C SER A 311 -10.22 -3.21 15.70
N CYS A 312 -8.97 -2.82 15.48
CA CYS A 312 -8.59 -1.48 15.06
C CYS A 312 -8.51 -1.48 13.53
N LEU A 313 -9.40 -0.76 12.86
CA LEU A 313 -9.52 -0.78 11.40
C LEU A 313 -8.65 0.30 10.75
N CYS A 314 -8.48 1.46 11.39
CA CYS A 314 -7.64 2.53 10.89
C CYS A 314 -6.93 3.27 12.04
N ALA A 315 -5.77 3.82 11.73
CA ALA A 315 -4.99 4.66 12.63
C ALA A 315 -4.52 5.89 11.86
N VAL A 316 -4.56 7.05 12.51
CA VAL A 316 -4.06 8.31 11.94
C VAL A 316 -3.23 9.02 13.00
N ALA A 317 -1.98 9.32 12.67
CA ALA A 317 -1.12 10.13 13.53
C ALA A 317 -1.62 11.58 13.59
N THR A 318 -1.47 12.20 14.75
CA THR A 318 -1.72 13.63 14.96
C THR A 318 -0.49 14.29 15.56
N ALA A 319 -0.44 15.62 15.57
CA ALA A 319 0.67 16.36 16.21
C ALA A 319 0.79 16.07 17.72
N LYS A 320 -0.31 15.65 18.37
CA LYS A 320 -0.38 15.40 19.81
C LYS A 320 -0.45 13.92 20.17
N GLY A 321 -0.45 13.00 19.21
CA GLY A 321 -0.65 11.57 19.46
C GLY A 321 -1.25 10.88 18.24
N PHE A 322 -2.37 10.18 18.41
CA PHE A 322 -3.03 9.48 17.29
C PHE A 322 -4.52 9.22 17.54
N VAL A 323 -5.25 8.94 16.47
CA VAL A 323 -6.67 8.56 16.48
C VAL A 323 -6.81 7.17 15.90
N LEU A 324 -7.64 6.33 16.53
CA LEU A 324 -8.01 5.02 16.04
C LEU A 324 -9.49 4.97 15.71
N GLY A 325 -9.81 4.39 14.55
CA GLY A 325 -11.16 3.94 14.21
C GLY A 325 -11.22 2.42 14.29
N GLY A 326 -12.23 1.90 14.98
CA GLY A 326 -12.44 0.46 15.15
C GLY A 326 -13.85 0.01 14.76
N VAL A 327 -14.17 -1.24 15.08
CA VAL A 327 -15.52 -1.79 14.95
C VAL A 327 -16.52 -1.05 15.87
N ASP A 328 -17.81 -1.23 15.62
CA ASP A 328 -18.93 -0.63 16.35
C ASP A 328 -18.97 0.90 16.30
N SER A 329 -18.42 1.50 15.23
CA SER A 329 -18.34 2.96 15.07
C SER A 329 -17.58 3.65 16.21
N THR A 330 -16.66 2.94 16.86
CA THR A 330 -15.86 3.50 17.95
C THR A 330 -14.66 4.27 17.42
N MET A 331 -14.49 5.50 17.90
CA MET A 331 -13.29 6.32 17.68
C MET A 331 -12.60 6.53 19.03
N ARG A 332 -11.29 6.29 19.07
CA ARG A 332 -10.46 6.50 20.27
C ARG A 332 -9.37 7.51 19.95
N VAL A 333 -9.15 8.47 20.85
CA VAL A 333 -8.12 9.50 20.71
C VAL A 333 -7.09 9.29 21.80
N TYR A 334 -5.83 9.26 21.40
CA TYR A 334 -4.69 9.08 22.28
C TYR A 334 -3.82 10.31 22.20
N GLU A 335 -3.47 10.84 23.37
CA GLU A 335 -2.50 11.92 23.50
C GLU A 335 -1.16 11.35 23.97
N ARG A 336 -0.10 11.95 23.48
CA ARG A 336 1.27 11.63 23.87
C ARG A 336 1.47 12.12 25.31
N SER A 337 1.73 11.18 26.21
CA SER A 337 2.24 11.50 27.54
C SER A 337 3.69 11.95 27.44
N LEU A 338 4.03 13.09 28.07
CA LEU A 338 5.41 13.51 28.31
C LEU A 338 5.98 12.87 29.59
N ASP A 339 5.13 12.25 30.40
CA ASP A 339 5.55 11.52 31.59
C ASP A 339 6.06 10.15 31.17
N SER A 340 7.37 10.08 30.92
CA SER A 340 8.13 8.86 31.10
C SER A 340 8.22 8.58 32.60
N LYS A 341 7.17 8.01 33.18
CA LYS A 341 7.19 7.56 34.58
C LYS A 341 6.68 6.14 34.70
N GLU A 342 7.64 5.28 35.04
CA GLU A 342 7.59 4.04 35.85
C GLU A 342 6.53 2.99 35.53
#